data_AF-A0A4Y3FV53-F1
#
_entry.id   AF-A0A4Y3FV53-F1
#
_cell.length_a   1.000
_cell.length_b   1.000
_cell.length_c   1.000
_cell.angle_alpha   90.00
_cell.angle_beta   90.00
_cell.angle_gamma   90.00
#
_symmetry.space_group_name_H-M   'P 1'
#
loop_
_entity.id
_entity.type
_entity.pdbx_description
1 polymer ?
#
loop_
_entity_poly.entity_id
_entity_poly.type
_entity_poly.pdbx_seq_one_letter_code
_entity_poly.pdbx_strand_id
1 'polypeptide(L)'
;MLVGKELLDKARSLSNRPEDEIARGCGYVGPSGRVLRKSFYRALVEAKGYKLPSSVSGIGGQRGRQAEFRTRVHGNGNLLIGHVYTRRLGLEPGQEFRIQLRRDSGSIWLIPLDEVGGEDDS
;
A
#
# COMPACT_ATOMS: atom_id res chain seq x y z
N MET A 1 -4.04 5.51 18.17
CA MET A 1 -3.46 4.36 18.89
C MET A 1 -2.70 4.87 20.11
N LEU A 2 -2.82 4.19 21.24
CA LEU A 2 -2.14 4.53 22.50
C LEU A 2 -0.70 4.03 22.49
N VAL A 3 0.21 4.72 23.15
CA VAL A 3 1.63 4.32 23.29
C VAL A 3 2.12 4.50 24.72
N GLY A 4 3.27 3.92 25.06
CA GLY A 4 3.91 4.12 26.36
C GLY A 4 3.04 3.70 27.55
N LYS A 5 3.01 4.52 28.60
CA LYS A 5 2.30 4.20 29.84
C LYS A 5 0.78 4.05 29.66
N GLU A 6 0.17 4.90 28.84
CA GLU A 6 -1.27 4.86 28.57
C GLU A 6 -1.68 3.55 27.88
N LEU A 7 -0.83 3.05 26.98
CA LEU A 7 -1.03 1.74 26.34
C LEU A 7 -1.02 0.61 27.37
N LEU A 8 -0.06 0.63 28.30
CA LEU A 8 0.07 -0.41 29.33
C LEU A 8 -1.12 -0.39 30.30
N ASP A 9 -1.58 0.78 30.69
CA ASP A 9 -2.70 0.92 31.63
C ASP A 9 -4.01 0.48 30.99
N LYS A 10 -4.24 0.89 29.73
CA LYS A 10 -5.41 0.44 28.98
C LYS A 10 -5.37 -1.06 28.68
N ALA A 11 -4.23 -1.60 28.24
CA ALA A 11 -4.08 -3.02 27.97
C ALA A 11 -4.29 -3.87 29.23
N ARG A 12 -3.82 -3.40 30.40
CA ARG A 12 -4.10 -4.04 31.70
C ARG A 12 -5.59 -4.04 32.03
N SER A 13 -6.27 -2.91 31.82
CA SER A 13 -7.72 -2.80 32.06
C SER A 13 -8.57 -3.74 31.20
N LEU A 14 -8.05 -4.16 30.05
CA LEU A 14 -8.72 -5.04 29.08
C LEU A 14 -8.16 -6.47 29.06
N SER A 15 -7.30 -6.83 30.02
CA SER A 15 -6.58 -8.12 30.04
C SER A 15 -7.47 -9.37 30.14
N ASN A 16 -8.75 -9.19 30.48
CA ASN A 16 -9.77 -10.24 30.48
C ASN A 16 -10.41 -10.50 29.10
N ARG A 17 -10.00 -9.77 28.06
CA ARG A 17 -10.55 -9.87 26.70
C ARG A 17 -9.58 -10.57 25.75
N PRO A 18 -10.07 -11.09 24.60
CA PRO A 18 -9.19 -11.57 23.56
C PRO A 18 -8.30 -10.45 23.04
N GLU A 19 -7.09 -10.81 22.65
CA GLU A 19 -6.04 -9.85 22.29
C GLU A 19 -6.43 -8.88 21.16
N ASP A 20 -7.25 -9.34 20.22
CA ASP A 20 -7.78 -8.50 19.14
C ASP A 20 -8.66 -7.36 19.66
N GLU A 21 -9.47 -7.62 20.69
CA GLU A 21 -10.28 -6.59 21.33
C GLU A 21 -9.44 -5.63 22.16
N ILE A 22 -8.39 -6.13 22.81
CA ILE A 22 -7.43 -5.28 23.52
C ILE A 22 -6.74 -4.34 22.52
N ALA A 23 -6.23 -4.88 21.41
CA ALA A 23 -5.58 -4.10 20.36
C ALA A 23 -6.53 -3.04 19.77
N ARG A 24 -7.78 -3.40 19.48
CA ARG A 24 -8.82 -2.45 19.05
C ARG A 24 -9.10 -1.39 20.10
N GLY A 25 -9.26 -1.77 21.37
CA GLY A 25 -9.48 -0.87 22.50
C GLY A 25 -8.32 0.10 22.77
N CYS A 26 -7.10 -0.28 22.35
CA CYS A 26 -5.91 0.57 22.37
C CYS A 26 -5.71 1.36 21.05
N GLY A 27 -6.63 1.24 20.10
CA GLY A 27 -6.64 1.99 18.84
C GLY A 27 -5.76 1.43 17.73
N TYR A 28 -5.37 0.14 17.80
CA TYR A 28 -4.59 -0.57 16.77
C TYR A 28 -5.50 -1.23 15.74
N VAL A 29 -6.27 -0.41 15.02
CA VAL A 29 -7.16 -0.83 13.94
C VAL A 29 -6.89 0.01 12.69
N GLY A 30 -6.77 -0.65 11.55
CA GLY A 30 -6.59 -0.01 10.26
C GLY A 30 -7.92 0.50 9.66
N PRO A 31 -7.86 1.29 8.56
CA PRO A 31 -9.05 1.85 7.91
C PRO A 31 -10.06 0.79 7.44
N SER A 32 -9.60 -0.42 7.14
CA SER A 32 -10.43 -1.56 6.74
C SER A 32 -11.00 -2.37 7.92
N GLY A 33 -10.86 -1.89 9.15
CA GLY A 33 -11.28 -2.62 10.37
C GLY A 33 -10.33 -3.76 10.78
N ARG A 34 -9.25 -3.98 10.04
CA ARG A 34 -8.23 -5.00 10.36
C ARG A 34 -7.41 -4.59 11.58
N VAL A 35 -7.18 -5.54 12.50
CA VAL A 35 -6.36 -5.32 13.70
C VAL A 35 -4.88 -5.29 13.32
N LEU A 36 -4.16 -4.29 13.82
CA LEU A 36 -2.74 -4.10 13.56
C LEU A 36 -1.87 -4.78 14.64
N ARG A 37 -2.01 -6.11 14.81
CA ARG A 37 -1.32 -6.89 15.87
C ARG A 37 0.18 -6.63 15.96
N LYS A 38 0.89 -6.62 14.83
CA LYS A 38 2.34 -6.37 14.79
C LYS A 38 2.71 -4.99 15.37
N SER A 39 1.89 -3.97 15.10
CA SER A 39 2.12 -2.62 15.63
C SER A 39 1.76 -2.54 17.11
N PHE A 40 0.69 -3.23 17.53
CA PHE A 40 0.29 -3.33 18.94
C PHE A 40 1.36 -3.99 19.82
N TYR A 41 1.84 -5.17 19.45
CA TYR A 41 2.89 -5.86 20.21
C TYR A 41 4.18 -5.06 20.27
N ARG A 42 4.57 -4.44 19.15
CA ARG A 42 5.76 -3.59 19.12
C ARG A 42 5.66 -2.48 20.15
N ALA A 43 4.52 -1.78 20.18
CA ALA A 43 4.31 -0.70 21.12
C ALA A 43 4.24 -1.17 22.58
N LEU A 44 3.73 -2.38 22.84
CA LEU A 44 3.81 -2.98 24.19
C LEU A 44 5.25 -3.26 24.62
N VAL A 45 6.08 -3.75 23.70
CA VAL A 45 7.50 -4.05 23.95
C VAL A 45 8.28 -2.74 24.16
N GLU A 46 8.04 -1.72 23.34
CA GLU A 46 8.63 -0.38 23.51
C GLU A 46 8.17 0.27 24.83
N ALA A 47 6.89 0.16 25.19
CA ALA A 47 6.35 0.70 26.44
C ALA A 47 6.94 0.01 27.69
N LYS A 48 7.36 -1.25 27.58
CA LYS A 48 8.10 -1.98 28.63
C LYS A 48 9.59 -1.62 28.69
N GLY A 49 10.07 -0.72 27.83
CA GLY A 49 11.45 -0.22 27.84
C GLY A 49 12.42 -1.00 26.96
N TYR A 50 11.95 -1.96 26.16
CA TYR A 50 12.81 -2.66 25.21
C TYR A 50 13.05 -1.81 23.96
N LYS A 51 14.32 -1.57 23.64
CA LYS A 51 14.70 -0.94 22.38
C LYS A 51 14.59 -1.94 21.24
N LEU A 52 13.51 -1.88 20.47
CA LEU A 52 13.45 -2.59 19.19
C LEU A 52 14.34 -1.88 18.16
N PRO A 53 15.02 -2.63 17.28
CA PRO A 53 15.70 -2.03 16.14
C PRO A 53 14.67 -1.21 15.36
N SER A 54 15.01 0.05 15.11
CA SER A 54 14.17 1.04 14.45
C SER A 54 13.89 0.66 13.01
N SER A 55 13.00 -0.32 12.79
CA SER A 55 12.29 -0.43 11.52
C SER A 55 11.27 0.70 11.49
N VAL A 56 11.67 1.79 10.86
CA VAL A 56 10.90 2.97 10.45
C VAL A 56 9.38 2.68 10.44
N SER A 57 8.71 2.91 11.57
CA SER A 57 7.25 2.92 11.65
C SER A 57 6.82 4.37 11.59
N GLY A 58 7.05 4.96 10.42
CA GLY A 58 6.39 6.19 10.01
C GLY A 58 5.00 5.84 9.50
N ILE A 59 3.99 6.16 10.30
CA ILE A 59 2.70 6.61 9.78
C ILE A 59 3.00 7.61 8.67
N GLY A 60 2.48 7.39 7.45
CA GLY A 60 2.67 8.31 6.34
C GLY A 60 3.82 7.98 5.37
N GLY A 61 4.24 6.72 5.27
CA GLY A 61 5.13 6.22 4.22
C GLY A 61 4.55 6.21 2.80
N GLN A 62 3.79 7.25 2.41
CA GLN A 62 3.77 7.75 1.04
C GLN A 62 5.08 8.51 0.75
N ARG A 63 6.23 8.05 1.27
CA ARG A 63 7.45 8.14 0.47
C ARG A 63 7.30 7.11 -0.62
N GLY A 64 6.45 7.46 -1.59
CA GLY A 64 6.34 6.75 -2.84
C GLY A 64 7.76 6.45 -3.26
N ARG A 65 8.05 5.17 -3.50
CA ARG A 65 9.21 4.82 -4.30
C ARG A 65 9.21 5.82 -5.44
N GLN A 66 10.24 6.66 -5.53
CA GLN A 66 10.40 7.49 -6.71
C GLN A 66 10.25 6.54 -7.89
N ALA A 67 9.46 6.96 -8.87
CA ALA A 67 9.29 6.18 -10.07
C ALA A 67 10.68 6.07 -10.73
N GLU A 68 11.40 4.97 -10.47
CA GLU A 68 12.69 4.68 -11.09
C GLU A 68 12.52 4.30 -12.58
N PHE A 69 11.29 4.37 -13.12
CA PHE A 69 10.91 3.88 -14.45
C PHE A 69 11.34 2.43 -14.68
N ARG A 70 11.38 1.65 -13.60
CA ARG A 70 11.75 0.23 -13.61
C ARG A 70 10.66 -0.59 -12.94
N THR A 71 10.35 -1.71 -13.56
CA THR A 71 9.49 -2.76 -13.02
C THR A 71 10.13 -4.12 -13.34
N ARG A 72 9.80 -5.17 -12.59
CA ARG A 72 10.33 -6.52 -12.80
C ARG A 72 9.16 -7.45 -13.12
N VAL A 73 9.42 -8.46 -13.92
CA VAL A 73 8.47 -9.57 -14.11
C VAL A 73 8.34 -10.29 -12.77
N HIS A 74 7.10 -10.43 -12.30
CA HIS A 74 6.80 -11.10 -11.04
C HIS A 74 6.99 -12.62 -11.19
N GLY A 75 7.09 -13.36 -10.08
CA GLY A 75 7.28 -14.81 -10.12
C GLY A 75 6.18 -15.59 -10.85
N ASN A 76 5.01 -14.97 -11.07
CA ASN A 76 3.91 -15.51 -11.85
C ASN A 76 3.96 -15.13 -13.35
N GLY A 77 5.02 -14.47 -13.81
CA GLY A 77 5.19 -14.05 -15.21
C GLY A 77 4.52 -12.72 -15.58
N ASN A 78 3.79 -12.07 -14.67
CA ASN A 78 3.11 -10.82 -14.96
C ASN A 78 4.03 -9.60 -14.80
N LEU A 79 3.82 -8.60 -15.65
CA LEU A 79 4.39 -7.26 -15.51
C LEU A 79 3.30 -6.29 -15.05
N LEU A 80 3.58 -5.48 -14.03
CA LEU A 80 2.63 -4.51 -13.50
C LEU A 80 3.15 -3.08 -13.69
N ILE A 81 2.27 -2.21 -14.18
CA ILE A 81 2.49 -0.77 -14.26
C ILE A 81 1.86 -0.11 -13.03
N GLY A 82 2.70 0.52 -12.20
CA GLY A 82 2.22 1.19 -10.99
C GLY A 82 1.37 2.43 -11.28
N HIS A 83 0.42 2.73 -10.41
CA HIS A 83 -0.52 3.86 -10.55
C HIS A 83 0.14 5.24 -10.72
N VAL A 84 1.40 5.40 -10.30
CA VAL A 84 2.16 6.64 -10.45
C VAL A 84 2.42 6.95 -11.93
N TYR A 85 2.68 5.91 -12.75
CA TYR A 85 2.91 6.07 -14.18
C TYR A 85 1.60 6.35 -14.93
N THR A 86 0.54 5.60 -14.62
CA THR A 86 -0.77 5.80 -15.27
C THR A 86 -1.36 7.16 -14.91
N ARG A 87 -1.22 7.64 -13.67
CA ARG A 87 -1.61 9.00 -13.28
C ARG A 87 -0.78 10.07 -14.01
N ARG A 88 0.53 9.87 -14.18
CA ARG A 88 1.39 10.82 -14.90
C ARG A 88 1.04 10.90 -16.39
N LEU A 89 0.50 9.82 -16.96
CA LEU A 89 -0.06 9.78 -18.30
C LEU A 89 -1.52 10.27 -18.37
N GLY A 90 -2.14 10.63 -17.24
CA GLY A 90 -3.53 11.07 -17.21
C GLY A 90 -4.54 9.97 -17.53
N LEU A 91 -4.19 8.70 -17.30
CA LEU A 91 -5.08 7.60 -17.65
C LEU A 91 -6.25 7.48 -16.66
N GLU A 92 -7.42 7.18 -17.21
CA GLU A 92 -8.66 7.03 -16.45
C GLU A 92 -9.07 5.54 -16.33
N PRO A 93 -9.77 5.15 -15.25
CA PRO A 93 -10.32 3.81 -15.14
C PRO A 93 -11.29 3.52 -16.31
N GLY A 94 -11.10 2.39 -16.98
CA GLY A 94 -11.92 1.99 -18.13
C GLY A 94 -11.24 2.23 -19.48
N GLN A 95 -10.17 3.03 -19.55
CA GLN A 95 -9.41 3.18 -20.80
C GLN A 95 -8.73 1.86 -21.20
N GLU A 96 -8.89 1.51 -22.48
CA GLU A 96 -8.36 0.29 -23.06
C GLU A 96 -7.16 0.55 -23.97
N PHE A 97 -6.27 -0.43 -24.02
CA PHE A 97 -5.05 -0.37 -24.83
C PHE A 97 -4.85 -1.68 -25.58
N ARG A 98 -4.44 -1.57 -26.84
CA ARG A 98 -3.90 -2.69 -27.60
C ARG A 98 -2.46 -2.92 -27.20
N ILE A 99 -2.13 -4.17 -26.86
CA ILE A 99 -0.76 -4.59 -26.59
C ILE A 99 -0.10 -4.97 -27.91
N GLN A 100 1.04 -4.36 -28.22
CA GLN A 100 1.88 -4.73 -29.35
C GLN A 100 3.25 -5.20 -28.87
N LEU A 101 3.66 -6.38 -29.34
CA LEU A 101 4.95 -6.99 -29.03
C LEU A 101 5.93 -6.75 -30.19
N ARG A 102 7.04 -6.06 -29.91
CA ARG A 102 8.15 -5.88 -30.87
C ARG A 102 9.26 -6.87 -30.51
N ARG A 103 9.29 -8.01 -31.20
CA ARG A 103 10.22 -9.12 -30.91
C ARG A 103 11.68 -8.77 -31.24
N ASP A 104 11.87 -7.95 -32.26
CA ASP A 104 13.13 -7.38 -32.72
C ASP A 104 13.84 -6.55 -31.62
N SER A 105 13.08 -5.75 -30.87
CA SER A 105 13.61 -4.90 -29.80
C SER A 105 13.29 -5.42 -28.39
N GLY A 106 12.60 -6.55 -28.28
CA GLY A 106 12.13 -7.11 -27.00
C GLY A 106 11.19 -6.18 -26.23
N SER A 107 10.52 -5.25 -26.91
CA SER A 107 9.71 -4.20 -26.28
C SER A 107 8.21 -4.50 -26.32
N ILE A 108 7.49 -4.04 -25.29
CA ILE A 108 6.02 -4.10 -25.20
C ILE A 108 5.49 -2.68 -25.30
N TRP A 109 4.59 -2.44 -26.25
CA TRP A 109 3.96 -1.15 -26.50
C TRP A 109 2.49 -1.23 -26.15
N LEU A 110 1.98 -0.18 -25.51
CA LEU A 110 0.55 0.01 -25.23
C LEU A 110 0.06 1.12 -26.15
N ILE A 111 -0.89 0.79 -27.02
CA ILE A 111 -1.48 1.73 -27.98
C ILE A 111 -2.91 1.99 -27.53
N PRO A 112 -3.32 3.24 -27.26
CA PRO A 112 -4.71 3.55 -26.92
C PRO A 112 -5.65 2.96 -27.98
N LEU A 113 -6.72 2.32 -27.52
CA LEU A 113 -7.84 2.01 -28.39
C LEU A 113 -8.72 3.26 -28.35
N ASP A 114 -8.58 4.13 -29.34
CA ASP A 114 -9.37 5.37 -29.40
C ASP A 114 -10.87 5.04 -29.25
N GLU A 115 -11.54 5.69 -28.30
CA GLU A 115 -12.98 5.91 -28.40
C GLU A 115 -13.19 6.94 -29.51
N VAL A 116 -13.11 6.54 -30.78
CA VAL A 116 -13.55 7.40 -31.89
C VAL A 116 -15.07 7.40 -31.91
N GLY A 117 -15.64 8.25 -31.08
CA GLY A 117 -16.98 8.81 -31.24
C GLY A 117 -16.87 10.29 -31.56
N GLY A 118 -16.92 10.62 -32.85
CA GLY A 118 -17.33 11.92 -33.38
C GLY A 118 -16.24 13.00 -33.50
N GLU A 119 -15.85 13.31 -34.74
CA GLU A 119 -16.02 14.65 -35.34
C GLU A 119 -15.63 14.58 -36.84
N ASP A 120 -16.65 14.54 -37.69
CA ASP A 120 -16.63 15.16 -39.01
C ASP A 120 -16.15 16.61 -38.85
N ASP A 121 -15.08 17.02 -39.55
CA ASP A 121 -14.99 18.38 -40.09
C ASP A 121 -14.05 18.43 -41.31
N SER A 122 -14.68 18.70 -42.46
CA SER A 122 -14.24 19.40 -43.68
C SER A 122 -12.99 18.94 -44.46
#